data_AF-A0A965QIM4-F1
#
_entry.id   AF-A0A965QIM4-F1
#
_cell.length_a   1.000
_cell.length_b   1.000
_cell.length_c   1.000
_cell.angle_alpha   90.00
_cell.angle_beta   90.00
_cell.angle_gamma   90.00
#
_symmetry.space_group_name_H-M   'P 1'
#
loop_
_entity.id
_entity.type
_entity.pdbx_description
1 polymer ?
#
loop_
_entity_poly.entity_id
_entity_poly.type
_entity_poly.pdbx_seq_one_letter_code
_entity_poly.pdbx_strand_id
1 'polypeptide(L)'
;MERHKFHVAATDGHASATAKQEPEIMSEKKRILEAIRMRMRRNGMTYQQLAQKLKVSEVTVKRYFSEERLPLEALDDVCTALGASLDEMFADLKAMTFAQIDTFSTRQELALSRDEFLFVVFFMVARGYSFEEIDARLQPRDTARLIRALREMEELELVTYRSNQELRSLVSCNARFSPGGALWARYSEVGIDEFFSSKFDKPDEHFKLAVGYLSEEHAMTIRRKLESLEDEIKAFLASNIISDAKNQKRKFYWIAFGYRPMESSVLQVIAERSKLLNTRLKSKK
;
A
#
# COMPACT_ATOMS: atom_id res chain seq x y z
N MET A 1 69.97 -28.10 20.82
CA MET A 1 69.34 -29.32 20.27
C MET A 1 67.88 -29.00 19.95
N GLU A 2 67.32 -29.62 18.90
CA GLU A 2 66.08 -29.21 18.21
C GLU A 2 64.74 -29.36 18.96
N ARG A 3 63.69 -28.78 18.33
CA ARG A 3 62.24 -29.19 18.30
C ARG A 3 61.38 -28.86 19.54
N HIS A 4 60.37 -27.97 19.41
CA HIS A 4 59.02 -28.14 18.80
C HIS A 4 58.09 -29.03 19.65
N LYS A 5 56.91 -28.59 20.15
CA LYS A 5 55.69 -28.27 19.35
C LYS A 5 54.53 -27.63 20.17
N PHE A 6 53.92 -26.58 19.61
CA PHE A 6 52.46 -26.32 19.42
C PHE A 6 51.37 -26.41 20.51
N HIS A 7 50.58 -25.31 20.64
CA HIS A 7 49.11 -25.18 20.90
C HIS A 7 48.56 -25.78 22.23
N VAL A 8 47.51 -25.31 22.92
CA VAL A 8 46.24 -24.58 22.66
C VAL A 8 45.95 -23.74 23.93
N ALA A 9 45.33 -22.55 23.98
CA ALA A 9 45.02 -21.46 23.04
C ALA A 9 44.60 -20.22 23.87
N ALA A 10 44.40 -19.04 23.25
CA ALA A 10 43.84 -17.85 23.90
C ALA A 10 43.10 -16.97 22.87
N THR A 11 41.79 -16.77 23.05
CA THR A 11 40.97 -15.84 22.27
C THR A 11 39.90 -15.23 23.16
N ASP A 12 40.27 -14.22 23.94
CA ASP A 12 39.28 -13.33 24.56
C ASP A 12 38.76 -12.34 23.51
N GLY A 13 37.44 -12.24 23.42
CA GLY A 13 36.77 -11.53 22.35
C GLY A 13 36.96 -10.03 22.40
N HIS A 14 37.43 -9.43 21.30
CA HIS A 14 37.13 -8.03 21.00
C HIS A 14 35.87 -7.98 20.15
N ALA A 15 34.81 -7.41 20.71
CA ALA A 15 33.56 -7.16 20.01
C ALA A 15 33.79 -6.16 18.86
N SER A 16 33.78 -6.64 17.62
CA SER A 16 33.70 -5.76 16.46
C SER A 16 32.26 -5.30 16.29
N ALA A 17 32.03 -4.00 16.44
CA ALA A 17 30.71 -3.40 16.39
C ALA A 17 30.07 -3.63 15.01
N THR A 18 28.84 -4.16 15.00
CA THR A 18 28.05 -4.30 13.78
C THR A 18 27.70 -2.91 13.28
N ALA A 19 28.28 -2.51 12.14
CA ALA A 19 27.98 -1.22 11.53
C ALA A 19 26.48 -1.13 11.22
N LYS A 20 25.82 -0.09 11.73
CA LYS A 20 24.44 0.23 11.33
C LYS A 20 24.44 0.52 9.84
N GLN A 21 23.67 -0.25 9.07
CA GLN A 21 23.35 0.12 7.70
C GLN A 21 22.44 1.35 7.75
N GLU A 22 22.98 2.50 7.37
CA GLU A 22 22.18 3.67 7.01
C GLU A 22 21.31 3.31 5.79
N PRO A 23 20.10 3.86 5.65
CA PRO A 23 19.25 3.57 4.51
C PRO A 23 19.88 4.15 3.23
N GLU A 24 20.43 3.29 2.37
CA GLU A 24 20.92 3.70 1.05
C GLU A 24 19.78 4.40 0.28
N ILE A 25 20.00 5.69 -0.02
CA ILE A 25 19.06 6.49 -0.82
C ILE A 25 19.02 5.88 -2.23
N MET A 26 17.92 5.18 -2.52
CA MET A 26 17.75 4.49 -3.79
C MET A 26 17.89 5.44 -4.98
N SER A 27 18.79 5.10 -5.92
CA SER A 27 19.08 5.97 -7.07
C SER A 27 17.83 6.24 -7.92
N GLU A 28 17.69 7.46 -8.42
CA GLU A 28 16.56 7.87 -9.26
C GLU A 28 16.41 6.97 -10.51
N LYS A 29 17.55 6.52 -11.07
CA LYS A 29 17.62 5.58 -12.20
C LYS A 29 16.99 4.23 -11.87
N LYS A 30 17.23 3.70 -10.67
CA LYS A 30 16.67 2.42 -10.21
C LYS A 30 15.15 2.50 -10.07
N ARG A 31 14.65 3.60 -9.49
CA ARG A 31 13.21 3.87 -9.39
C ARG A 31 12.53 3.94 -10.76
N ILE A 32 13.16 4.57 -11.76
CA ILE A 32 12.65 4.61 -13.15
C ILE A 32 12.55 3.20 -13.74
N LEU A 33 13.58 2.36 -13.55
CA LEU A 33 13.56 0.98 -14.02
C LEU A 33 12.50 0.12 -13.32
N GLU A 34 12.21 0.37 -12.05
CA GLU A 34 11.14 -0.30 -11.31
C GLU A 34 9.74 0.11 -11.78
N ALA A 35 9.52 1.40 -12.08
CA ALA A 35 8.29 1.87 -12.72
C ALA A 35 8.05 1.21 -14.08
N ILE A 36 9.09 1.13 -14.91
CA ILE A 36 9.06 0.41 -16.20
C ILE A 36 8.72 -1.07 -15.98
N ARG A 37 9.36 -1.78 -15.04
CA ARG A 37 9.04 -3.18 -14.72
C ARG A 37 7.59 -3.36 -14.25
N MET A 38 7.06 -2.44 -13.42
CA MET A 38 5.67 -2.51 -12.96
C MET A 38 4.69 -2.35 -14.13
N ARG A 39 4.90 -1.34 -14.98
CA ARG A 39 4.04 -1.09 -16.15
C ARG A 39 4.14 -2.23 -17.18
N MET A 40 5.32 -2.85 -17.35
CA MET A 40 5.46 -4.10 -18.11
C MET A 40 4.58 -5.22 -17.55
N ARG A 41 4.61 -5.47 -16.23
CA ARG A 41 3.76 -6.50 -15.59
C ARG A 41 2.27 -6.19 -15.79
N ARG A 42 1.85 -4.94 -15.55
CA ARG A 42 0.46 -4.47 -15.72
C ARG A 42 -0.06 -4.69 -17.15
N ASN A 43 0.79 -4.47 -18.15
CA ASN A 43 0.45 -4.63 -19.56
C ASN A 43 0.68 -6.07 -20.09
N GLY A 44 1.05 -7.03 -19.23
CA GLY A 44 1.41 -8.40 -19.64
C GLY A 44 2.63 -8.47 -20.58
N MET A 45 3.46 -7.43 -20.63
CA MET A 45 4.54 -7.28 -21.60
C MET A 45 5.82 -7.98 -21.14
N THR A 46 6.35 -8.86 -21.99
CA THR A 46 7.63 -9.56 -21.75
C THR A 46 8.83 -8.73 -22.24
N TYR A 47 10.04 -9.04 -21.75
CA TYR A 47 11.27 -8.44 -22.27
C TYR A 47 11.48 -8.70 -23.77
N GLN A 48 11.01 -9.84 -24.28
CA GLN A 48 11.06 -10.17 -25.71
C GLN A 48 10.16 -9.23 -26.54
N GLN A 49 8.93 -8.97 -26.08
CA GLN A 49 8.00 -8.05 -26.74
C GLN A 49 8.49 -6.60 -26.67
N LEU A 50 9.05 -6.18 -25.54
CA LEU A 50 9.69 -4.87 -25.41
C LEU A 50 10.89 -4.75 -26.37
N ALA A 51 11.75 -5.77 -26.44
CA ALA A 51 12.89 -5.79 -27.36
C ALA A 51 12.48 -5.66 -28.84
N GLN A 52 11.40 -6.35 -29.25
CA GLN A 52 10.82 -6.23 -30.59
C GLN A 52 10.34 -4.80 -30.88
N LYS A 53 9.61 -4.16 -29.95
CA LYS A 53 9.13 -2.77 -30.08
C LYS A 53 10.29 -1.77 -30.17
N LEU A 54 11.33 -1.96 -29.36
CA LEU A 54 12.55 -1.15 -29.33
C LEU A 54 13.55 -1.47 -30.47
N LYS A 55 13.29 -2.49 -31.30
CA LYS A 55 14.20 -2.98 -32.35
C LYS A 55 15.62 -3.35 -31.85
N VAL A 56 15.74 -3.83 -30.63
CA VAL A 56 17.00 -4.32 -30.03
C VAL A 56 16.90 -5.80 -29.66
N SER A 57 18.02 -6.40 -29.22
CA SER A 57 18.00 -7.79 -28.73
C SER A 57 17.37 -7.88 -27.33
N GLU A 58 16.77 -9.02 -26.99
CA GLU A 58 16.27 -9.28 -25.63
C GLU A 58 17.40 -9.23 -24.58
N VAL A 59 18.63 -9.60 -24.98
CA VAL A 59 19.83 -9.47 -24.13
C VAL A 59 20.11 -8.00 -23.81
N THR A 60 19.96 -7.10 -24.79
CA THR A 60 20.10 -5.65 -24.59
C THR A 60 19.08 -5.13 -23.60
N VAL A 61 17.80 -5.54 -23.72
CA VAL A 61 16.74 -5.16 -22.79
C VAL A 61 17.01 -5.68 -21.39
N LYS A 62 17.36 -6.97 -21.23
CA LYS A 62 17.73 -7.55 -19.93
C LYS A 62 18.89 -6.78 -19.29
N ARG A 63 19.90 -6.40 -20.09
CA ARG A 63 21.04 -5.60 -19.63
C ARG A 63 20.63 -4.24 -19.08
N TYR A 64 19.68 -3.55 -19.70
CA TYR A 64 19.16 -2.27 -19.18
C TYR A 64 18.62 -2.40 -17.75
N PHE A 65 17.92 -3.49 -17.45
CA PHE A 65 17.34 -3.74 -16.12
C PHE A 65 18.30 -4.38 -15.12
N SER A 66 19.33 -5.12 -15.56
CA SER A 66 20.29 -5.81 -14.67
C SER A 66 21.51 -4.97 -14.32
N GLU A 67 21.99 -4.11 -15.23
CA GLU A 67 23.12 -3.19 -14.98
C GLU A 67 22.65 -1.81 -14.50
N GLU A 68 21.34 -1.60 -14.33
CA GLU A 68 20.71 -0.30 -14.04
C GLU A 68 21.08 0.82 -15.05
N ARG A 69 21.23 0.43 -16.32
CA ARG A 69 21.74 1.27 -17.43
C ARG A 69 20.77 1.31 -18.61
N LEU A 70 19.72 2.11 -18.50
CA LEU A 70 18.90 2.52 -19.63
C LEU A 70 19.46 3.82 -20.24
N PRO A 71 19.81 3.85 -21.55
CA PRO A 71 20.13 5.10 -22.25
C PRO A 71 18.93 6.06 -22.22
N LEU A 72 19.18 7.37 -22.13
CA LEU A 72 18.09 8.36 -22.07
C LEU A 72 17.30 8.39 -23.39
N GLU A 73 17.99 8.16 -24.50
CA GLU A 73 17.46 8.04 -25.85
C GLU A 73 16.47 6.88 -25.97
N ALA A 74 16.71 5.78 -25.23
CA ALA A 74 15.83 4.61 -25.20
C ALA A 74 14.66 4.76 -24.21
N LEU A 75 14.65 5.79 -23.34
CA LEU A 75 13.58 5.97 -22.35
C LEU A 75 12.25 6.34 -23.03
N ASP A 76 12.27 7.24 -24.01
CA ASP A 76 11.07 7.68 -24.73
C ASP A 76 10.48 6.56 -25.61
N ASP A 77 11.35 5.79 -26.28
CA ASP A 77 10.98 4.56 -26.99
C ASP A 77 10.36 3.53 -26.04
N VAL A 78 10.85 3.39 -24.79
CA VAL A 78 10.26 2.51 -23.76
C VAL A 78 8.89 3.01 -23.30
N CYS A 79 8.71 4.33 -23.10
CA CYS A 79 7.41 4.93 -22.79
C CYS A 79 6.40 4.60 -23.89
N THR A 80 6.77 4.90 -25.14
CA THR A 80 5.97 4.67 -26.34
C THR A 80 5.67 3.18 -26.54
N ALA A 81 6.64 2.30 -26.33
CA ALA A 81 6.45 0.85 -26.38
C ALA A 81 5.40 0.37 -25.39
N LEU A 82 5.38 0.94 -24.18
CA LEU A 82 4.42 0.65 -23.11
C LEU A 82 3.07 1.38 -23.26
N GLY A 83 2.89 2.19 -24.30
CA GLY A 83 1.63 2.87 -24.60
C GLY A 83 1.35 4.08 -23.70
N ALA A 84 2.39 4.82 -23.31
CA ALA A 84 2.28 5.99 -22.45
C ALA A 84 3.35 7.05 -22.74
N SER A 85 3.12 8.26 -22.26
CA SER A 85 4.08 9.37 -22.28
C SER A 85 5.13 9.27 -21.17
N LEU A 86 6.23 10.01 -21.36
CA LEU A 86 7.26 10.24 -20.35
C LEU A 86 6.67 10.85 -19.06
N ASP A 87 5.75 11.80 -19.19
CA ASP A 87 5.07 12.46 -18.06
C ASP A 87 4.20 11.49 -17.26
N GLU A 88 3.46 10.60 -17.92
CA GLU A 88 2.70 9.54 -17.26
C GLU A 88 3.60 8.50 -16.59
N MET A 89 4.82 8.25 -17.12
CA MET A 89 5.81 7.41 -16.46
C MET A 89 6.36 8.09 -15.20
N PHE A 90 6.59 9.41 -15.22
CA PHE A 90 6.98 10.17 -14.03
C PHE A 90 5.84 10.36 -13.02
N ALA A 91 4.58 10.39 -13.46
CA ALA A 91 3.41 10.32 -12.59
C ALA A 91 3.32 8.96 -11.89
N ASP A 92 3.46 7.84 -12.61
CA ASP A 92 3.56 6.50 -12.03
C ASP A 92 4.77 6.40 -11.06
N LEU A 93 5.92 6.97 -11.43
CA LEU A 93 7.10 7.02 -10.55
C LEU A 93 6.78 7.76 -9.24
N LYS A 94 6.15 8.95 -9.31
CA LYS A 94 5.71 9.70 -8.12
C LYS A 94 4.73 8.88 -7.29
N ALA A 95 3.70 8.29 -7.92
CA ALA A 95 2.75 7.37 -7.28
C ALA A 95 3.45 6.24 -6.51
N MET A 96 4.46 5.61 -7.11
CA MET A 96 5.29 4.56 -6.49
C MET A 96 6.29 5.08 -5.46
N THR A 97 6.60 6.38 -5.46
CA THR A 97 7.46 7.02 -4.43
C THR A 97 6.66 7.42 -3.19
N PHE A 98 5.32 7.47 -3.27
CA PHE A 98 4.46 7.72 -2.11
C PHE A 98 4.31 6.46 -1.25
N ALA A 99 5.43 6.11 -0.60
CA ALA A 99 5.60 5.48 0.71
C ALA A 99 6.55 4.30 0.73
N GLN A 100 7.40 4.28 1.76
CA GLN A 100 8.18 3.10 2.15
C GLN A 100 7.51 2.34 3.32
N ILE A 101 6.34 2.81 3.78
CA ILE A 101 5.63 2.34 4.97
C ILE A 101 4.19 1.99 4.61
N ASP A 102 3.88 0.69 4.61
CA ASP A 102 2.55 0.11 4.34
C ASP A 102 1.71 -0.17 5.60
N THR A 103 2.22 0.19 6.78
CA THR A 103 1.57 -0.02 8.08
C THR A 103 1.94 1.10 9.04
N PHE A 104 0.94 1.72 9.67
CA PHE A 104 1.20 2.74 10.69
C PHE A 104 1.84 2.12 11.94
N SER A 105 2.76 2.85 12.57
CA SER A 105 3.20 2.55 13.93
C SER A 105 2.11 2.87 14.95
N THR A 106 2.14 2.23 16.12
CA THR A 106 1.18 2.53 17.22
C THR A 106 1.16 4.01 17.60
N ARG A 107 2.31 4.72 17.52
CA ARG A 107 2.41 6.16 17.79
C ARG A 107 1.63 6.97 16.75
N GLN A 108 1.80 6.64 15.47
CA GLN A 108 1.10 7.29 14.35
C GLN A 108 -0.41 7.04 14.41
N GLU A 109 -0.84 5.79 14.63
CA GLU A 109 -2.27 5.48 14.77
C GLU A 109 -2.91 6.21 15.94
N LEU A 110 -2.22 6.31 17.08
CA LEU A 110 -2.76 6.97 18.25
C LEU A 110 -2.93 8.48 18.03
N ALA A 111 -2.00 9.14 17.32
CA ALA A 111 -2.14 10.55 16.97
C ALA A 111 -3.31 10.77 15.98
N LEU A 112 -3.30 10.03 14.87
CA LEU A 112 -4.33 10.13 13.82
C LEU A 112 -5.74 9.70 14.29
N SER A 113 -5.84 8.86 15.33
CA SER A 113 -7.14 8.52 15.95
C SER A 113 -7.60 9.54 17.00
N ARG A 114 -6.77 10.49 17.41
CA ARG A 114 -7.14 11.51 18.41
C ARG A 114 -7.59 12.82 17.77
N ASP A 115 -6.95 13.26 16.68
CA ASP A 115 -7.37 14.43 15.91
C ASP A 115 -7.86 14.03 14.51
N GLU A 116 -9.15 14.24 14.28
CA GLU A 116 -9.83 14.00 13.01
C GLU A 116 -9.33 14.93 11.89
N PHE A 117 -8.93 16.15 12.22
CA PHE A 117 -8.33 17.07 11.25
C PHE A 117 -6.93 16.61 10.84
N LEU A 118 -6.13 16.10 11.78
CA LEU A 118 -4.84 15.48 11.50
C LEU A 118 -5.03 14.28 10.54
N PHE A 119 -6.04 13.42 10.79
CA PHE A 119 -6.36 12.29 9.91
C PHE A 119 -6.81 12.72 8.51
N VAL A 120 -7.75 13.68 8.41
CA VAL A 120 -8.27 14.18 7.13
C VAL A 120 -7.18 14.88 6.31
N VAL A 121 -6.34 15.71 6.93
CA VAL A 121 -5.19 16.33 6.26
C VAL A 121 -4.22 15.26 5.77
N PHE A 122 -3.82 14.31 6.63
CA PHE A 122 -2.93 13.21 6.24
C PHE A 122 -3.49 12.42 5.04
N PHE A 123 -4.79 12.12 5.05
CA PHE A 123 -5.45 11.38 3.97
C PHE A 123 -5.40 12.12 2.61
N MET A 124 -5.41 13.46 2.61
CA MET A 124 -5.18 14.30 1.44
C MET A 124 -3.71 14.35 1.04
N VAL A 125 -2.78 14.50 1.99
CA VAL A 125 -1.32 14.47 1.71
C VAL A 125 -0.90 13.15 1.06
N ALA A 126 -1.38 12.02 1.61
CA ALA A 126 -1.12 10.70 1.07
C ALA A 126 -1.71 10.50 -0.33
N ARG A 127 -2.71 11.31 -0.72
CA ARG A 127 -3.29 11.36 -2.08
C ARG A 127 -2.68 12.44 -2.97
N GLY A 128 -1.52 12.98 -2.59
CA GLY A 128 -0.73 13.89 -3.42
C GLY A 128 -1.35 15.26 -3.63
N TYR A 129 -2.26 15.71 -2.75
CA TYR A 129 -2.81 17.05 -2.79
C TYR A 129 -1.74 18.07 -2.40
N SER A 130 -1.67 19.20 -3.11
CA SER A 130 -0.77 20.31 -2.76
C SER A 130 -1.20 21.04 -1.48
N PHE A 131 -0.31 21.87 -0.92
CA PHE A 131 -0.65 22.71 0.24
C PHE A 131 -1.87 23.60 -0.05
N GLU A 132 -1.88 24.24 -1.22
CA GLU A 132 -2.95 25.15 -1.69
C GLU A 132 -4.24 24.38 -1.97
N GLU A 133 -4.15 23.18 -2.52
CA GLU A 133 -5.30 22.30 -2.77
C GLU A 133 -5.95 21.80 -1.49
N ILE A 134 -5.18 21.62 -0.42
CA ILE A 134 -5.67 21.30 0.92
C ILE A 134 -6.28 22.56 1.55
N ASP A 135 -5.53 23.66 1.61
CA ASP A 135 -5.97 24.92 2.24
C ASP A 135 -7.27 25.47 1.61
N ALA A 136 -7.44 25.35 0.29
CA ALA A 136 -8.66 25.75 -0.42
C ALA A 136 -9.85 24.78 -0.24
N ARG A 137 -9.62 23.53 0.19
CA ARG A 137 -10.67 22.56 0.52
C ARG A 137 -11.06 22.59 2.00
N LEU A 138 -10.11 22.94 2.85
CA LEU A 138 -10.39 23.38 4.20
C LEU A 138 -11.12 24.73 4.17
N GLN A 139 -11.77 25.11 5.26
CA GLN A 139 -12.41 26.43 5.31
C GLN A 139 -11.33 27.53 5.34
N PRO A 140 -11.54 28.68 4.67
CA PRO A 140 -10.51 29.71 4.40
C PRO A 140 -10.09 30.54 5.62
N ARG A 141 -9.98 29.91 6.80
CA ARG A 141 -9.40 30.43 8.04
C ARG A 141 -8.52 29.41 8.79
N ASP A 142 -8.37 28.19 8.29
CA ASP A 142 -7.69 27.09 9.02
C ASP A 142 -6.21 26.88 8.61
N THR A 143 -5.63 27.74 7.77
CA THR A 143 -4.23 27.66 7.30
C THR A 143 -3.21 27.54 8.44
N ALA A 144 -3.42 28.26 9.54
CA ALA A 144 -2.54 28.18 10.71
C ALA A 144 -2.65 26.82 11.44
N ARG A 145 -3.80 26.15 11.37
CA ARG A 145 -4.00 24.79 11.90
C ARG A 145 -3.45 23.75 10.94
N LEU A 146 -3.62 23.94 9.63
CA LEU A 146 -2.98 23.12 8.60
C LEU A 146 -1.46 23.09 8.80
N ILE A 147 -0.82 24.25 8.96
CA ILE A 147 0.64 24.32 9.22
C ILE A 147 1.02 23.59 10.52
N ARG A 148 0.24 23.70 11.59
CA ARG A 148 0.48 22.95 12.85
C ARG A 148 0.36 21.44 12.63
N ALA A 149 -0.71 20.99 11.96
CA ALA A 149 -0.94 19.58 11.66
C ALA A 149 0.17 18.99 10.77
N LEU A 150 0.66 19.75 9.78
CA LEU A 150 1.79 19.32 8.93
C LEU A 150 3.10 19.19 9.72
N ARG A 151 3.35 20.06 10.71
CA ARG A 151 4.51 19.93 11.61
C ARG A 151 4.39 18.74 12.56
N GLU A 152 3.22 18.50 13.14
CA GLU A 152 2.96 17.30 13.94
C GLU A 152 3.14 16.01 13.11
N MET A 153 2.66 15.99 11.87
CA MET A 153 2.89 14.87 10.94
C MET A 153 4.37 14.66 10.58
N GLU A 154 5.17 15.72 10.54
CA GLU A 154 6.61 15.65 10.30
C GLU A 154 7.35 15.04 11.50
N GLU A 155 7.00 15.41 12.74
CA GLU A 155 7.50 14.78 13.98
C GLU A 155 7.06 13.30 14.14
N LEU A 156 5.92 12.94 13.51
CA LEU A 156 5.39 11.59 13.45
C LEU A 156 5.95 10.76 12.28
N GLU A 157 6.84 11.32 11.44
CA GLU A 157 7.38 10.68 10.23
C GLU A 157 6.29 10.21 9.25
N LEU A 158 5.16 10.93 9.21
CA LEU A 158 4.04 10.70 8.29
C LEU A 158 4.22 11.45 6.97
N VAL A 159 4.79 12.66 7.04
CA VAL A 159 5.00 13.55 5.89
C VAL A 159 6.35 14.27 6.00
N THR A 160 6.78 14.91 4.91
CA THR A 160 7.80 15.97 4.94
C THR A 160 7.18 17.28 4.46
N TYR A 161 7.50 18.39 5.13
CA TYR A 161 6.94 19.71 4.84
C TYR A 161 8.03 20.80 4.82
N ARG A 162 8.53 21.09 3.63
CA ARG A 162 9.69 21.99 3.42
C ARG A 162 9.31 23.46 3.37
N SER A 163 10.30 24.34 3.47
CA SER A 163 10.14 25.81 3.46
C SER A 163 9.52 26.39 2.19
N ASN A 164 9.57 25.65 1.07
CA ASN A 164 8.92 26.00 -0.20
C ASN A 164 7.52 25.37 -0.37
N GLN A 165 6.90 24.93 0.73
CA GLN A 165 5.62 24.23 0.76
C GLN A 165 5.60 22.89 -0.03
N GLU A 166 6.77 22.34 -0.41
CA GLU A 166 6.85 20.95 -0.86
C GLU A 166 6.35 20.02 0.24
N LEU A 167 5.26 19.33 -0.07
CA LEU A 167 4.56 18.41 0.79
C LEU A 167 4.64 17.01 0.18
N ARG A 168 5.15 16.03 0.93
CA ARG A 168 5.26 14.63 0.46
C ARG A 168 4.88 13.67 1.59
N SER A 169 4.04 12.68 1.29
CA SER A 169 3.74 11.60 2.23
C SER A 169 4.91 10.61 2.33
N LEU A 170 5.20 10.14 3.55
CA LEU A 170 6.13 9.05 3.83
C LEU A 170 5.40 7.70 4.00
N VAL A 171 4.09 7.74 4.26
CA VAL A 171 3.21 6.59 4.51
C VAL A 171 2.16 6.44 3.40
N SER A 172 1.82 5.19 3.07
CA SER A 172 1.03 4.86 1.88
C SER A 172 -0.40 5.38 2.00
N CYS A 173 -0.99 5.84 0.88
CA CYS A 173 -2.41 6.22 0.85
C CYS A 173 -3.37 5.04 1.16
N ASN A 174 -2.84 3.83 1.03
CA ASN A 174 -3.45 2.54 1.32
C ASN A 174 -2.73 1.82 2.49
N ALA A 175 -1.97 2.55 3.32
CA ALA A 175 -1.33 1.96 4.50
C ALA A 175 -2.37 1.30 5.39
N ARG A 176 -2.11 0.06 5.78
CA ARG A 176 -3.04 -0.75 6.57
C ARG A 176 -3.08 -0.21 7.99
N PHE A 177 -4.29 -0.06 8.52
CA PHE A 177 -4.49 0.02 9.97
C PHE A 177 -4.17 -1.35 10.57
N SER A 178 -3.52 -1.34 11.73
CA SER A 178 -3.23 -2.54 12.50
C SER A 178 -4.55 -3.19 12.93
N PRO A 179 -4.69 -4.53 12.84
CA PRO A 179 -5.88 -5.22 13.37
C PRO A 179 -6.05 -4.93 14.86
N GLY A 180 -7.20 -4.34 15.26
CA GLY A 180 -7.44 -3.89 16.64
C GLY A 180 -6.68 -2.62 17.05
N GLY A 181 -6.01 -1.96 16.10
CA GLY A 181 -5.31 -0.69 16.29
C GLY A 181 -6.24 0.50 16.52
N ALA A 182 -5.68 1.66 16.87
CA ALA A 182 -6.46 2.82 17.29
C ALA A 182 -7.23 3.47 16.13
N LEU A 183 -6.65 3.47 14.93
CA LEU A 183 -7.34 3.89 13.70
C LEU A 183 -8.45 2.93 13.30
N TRP A 184 -8.21 1.62 13.43
CA TRP A 184 -9.22 0.61 13.19
C TRP A 184 -10.40 0.80 14.16
N ALA A 185 -10.14 0.90 15.46
CA ALA A 185 -11.18 1.07 16.48
C ALA A 185 -12.03 2.34 16.28
N ARG A 186 -11.44 3.45 15.79
CA ARG A 186 -12.16 4.71 15.58
C ARG A 186 -12.96 4.77 14.28
N TYR A 187 -12.38 4.32 13.17
CA TYR A 187 -12.94 4.58 11.83
C TYR A 187 -13.56 3.35 11.15
N SER A 188 -13.34 2.14 11.68
CA SER A 188 -13.90 0.93 11.06
C SER A 188 -15.42 0.85 11.17
N GLU A 189 -16.04 1.14 12.32
CA GLU A 189 -17.51 1.05 12.48
C GLU A 189 -18.24 1.92 11.44
N VAL A 190 -17.93 3.22 11.38
CA VAL A 190 -18.60 4.17 10.46
C VAL A 190 -18.48 3.71 8.99
N GLY A 191 -17.27 3.34 8.56
CA GLY A 191 -17.03 2.95 7.16
C GLY A 191 -17.56 1.56 6.79
N ILE A 192 -17.52 0.60 7.73
CA ILE A 192 -18.06 -0.75 7.53
C ILE A 192 -19.59 -0.69 7.50
N ASP A 193 -20.22 0.05 8.41
CA ASP A 193 -21.67 0.22 8.43
C ASP A 193 -22.17 0.95 7.19
N GLU A 194 -21.49 2.01 6.74
CA GLU A 194 -21.81 2.68 5.46
C GLU A 194 -21.70 1.71 4.28
N PHE A 195 -20.58 0.97 4.17
CA PHE A 195 -20.35 0.01 3.09
C PHE A 195 -21.41 -1.11 3.05
N PHE A 196 -21.71 -1.73 4.19
CA PHE A 196 -22.69 -2.81 4.29
C PHE A 196 -24.15 -2.34 4.38
N SER A 197 -24.42 -1.04 4.45
CA SER A 197 -25.77 -0.49 4.30
C SER A 197 -26.29 -0.60 2.87
N SER A 198 -25.41 -0.75 1.86
CA SER A 198 -25.84 -0.97 0.48
C SER A 198 -26.42 -2.38 0.27
N LYS A 199 -27.36 -2.46 -0.67
CA LYS A 199 -27.89 -3.74 -1.19
C LYS A 199 -26.97 -4.39 -2.23
N PHE A 200 -25.95 -3.66 -2.72
CA PHE A 200 -25.08 -4.06 -3.82
C PHE A 200 -25.87 -4.42 -5.11
N ASP A 201 -26.88 -3.59 -5.43
CA ASP A 201 -27.82 -3.79 -6.53
C ASP A 201 -27.60 -2.83 -7.72
N LYS A 202 -26.60 -1.94 -7.65
CA LYS A 202 -26.24 -1.01 -8.74
C LYS A 202 -25.20 -1.61 -9.70
N PRO A 203 -25.09 -1.12 -10.96
CA PRO A 203 -24.20 -1.70 -11.97
C PRO A 203 -22.70 -1.68 -11.63
N ASP A 204 -22.27 -0.78 -10.75
CA ASP A 204 -20.88 -0.65 -10.27
C ASP A 204 -20.68 -1.11 -8.82
N GLU A 205 -21.64 -1.87 -8.27
CA GLU A 205 -21.57 -2.48 -6.95
C GLU A 205 -21.54 -4.01 -7.07
N HIS A 206 -20.72 -4.67 -6.25
CA HIS A 206 -20.64 -6.13 -6.24
C HIS A 206 -20.29 -6.68 -4.86
N PHE A 207 -21.13 -7.56 -4.33
CA PHE A 207 -20.83 -8.32 -3.12
C PHE A 207 -21.31 -9.77 -3.25
N LYS A 208 -20.47 -10.72 -2.86
CA LYS A 208 -20.77 -12.16 -2.85
C LYS A 208 -20.10 -12.82 -1.65
N LEU A 209 -20.86 -13.69 -0.98
CA LEU A 209 -20.37 -14.54 0.10
C LEU A 209 -20.28 -15.98 -0.39
N ALA A 210 -19.11 -16.60 -0.23
CA ALA A 210 -18.92 -18.03 -0.44
C ALA A 210 -18.80 -18.74 0.92
N VAL A 211 -19.53 -19.83 1.12
CA VAL A 211 -19.54 -20.60 2.38
C VAL A 211 -19.37 -22.08 2.04
N GLY A 212 -18.41 -22.74 2.67
CA GLY A 212 -18.12 -24.16 2.47
C GLY A 212 -16.92 -24.62 3.28
N TYR A 213 -16.60 -25.91 3.17
CA TYR A 213 -15.38 -26.48 3.74
C TYR A 213 -14.24 -26.40 2.74
N LEU A 214 -13.02 -26.13 3.23
CA LEU A 214 -11.79 -26.12 2.45
C LEU A 214 -10.79 -27.06 3.13
N SER A 215 -10.02 -27.81 2.34
CA SER A 215 -8.77 -28.41 2.84
C SER A 215 -7.72 -27.31 3.02
N GLU A 216 -6.69 -27.60 3.81
CA GLU A 216 -5.60 -26.64 4.09
C GLU A 216 -4.88 -26.18 2.81
N GLU A 217 -4.69 -27.08 1.84
CA GLU A 217 -4.11 -26.77 0.53
C GLU A 217 -4.97 -25.77 -0.28
N HIS A 218 -6.29 -25.98 -0.31
CA HIS A 218 -7.21 -25.06 -0.99
C HIS A 218 -7.26 -23.70 -0.27
N ALA A 219 -7.25 -23.71 1.07
CA ALA A 219 -7.16 -22.51 1.90
C ALA A 219 -5.89 -21.69 1.60
N MET A 220 -4.71 -22.31 1.57
CA MET A 220 -3.45 -21.64 1.20
C MET A 220 -3.46 -21.12 -0.25
N THR A 221 -4.12 -21.83 -1.16
CA THR A 221 -4.21 -21.43 -2.57
C THR A 221 -5.16 -20.25 -2.78
N ILE A 222 -6.29 -20.19 -2.06
CA ILE A 222 -7.18 -19.03 -2.04
C ILE A 222 -6.48 -17.82 -1.41
N ARG A 223 -5.79 -18.01 -0.28
CA ARG A 223 -5.03 -16.96 0.39
C ARG A 223 -4.02 -16.29 -0.55
N ARG A 224 -3.15 -17.05 -1.23
CA ARG A 224 -2.16 -16.51 -2.18
C ARG A 224 -2.80 -15.73 -3.33
N LYS A 225 -3.98 -16.16 -3.80
CA LYS A 225 -4.72 -15.45 -4.85
C LYS A 225 -5.31 -14.13 -4.36
N LEU A 226 -5.82 -14.09 -3.12
CA LEU A 226 -6.30 -12.86 -2.49
C LEU A 226 -5.15 -11.88 -2.25
N GLU A 227 -4.03 -12.33 -1.68
CA GLU A 227 -2.83 -11.50 -1.45
C GLU A 227 -2.31 -10.89 -2.78
N SER A 228 -2.26 -11.68 -3.86
CA SER A 228 -1.88 -11.18 -5.19
C SER A 228 -2.87 -10.16 -5.77
N LEU A 229 -4.18 -10.32 -5.52
CA LEU A 229 -5.22 -9.41 -6.00
C LEU A 229 -5.26 -8.11 -5.19
N GLU A 230 -5.00 -8.18 -3.88
CA GLU A 230 -4.82 -7.01 -3.03
C GLU A 230 -3.69 -6.13 -3.54
N ASP A 231 -2.54 -6.72 -3.90
CA ASP A 231 -1.38 -5.97 -4.38
C ASP A 231 -1.61 -5.37 -5.78
N GLU A 232 -2.32 -6.06 -6.67
CA GLU A 232 -2.77 -5.51 -7.95
C GLU A 232 -3.71 -4.30 -7.74
N ILE A 233 -4.66 -4.40 -6.82
CA ILE A 233 -5.60 -3.31 -6.50
C ILE A 233 -4.91 -2.14 -5.80
N LYS A 234 -3.94 -2.38 -4.90
CA LYS A 234 -3.10 -1.32 -4.32
C LYS A 234 -2.33 -0.58 -5.42
N ALA A 235 -1.78 -1.29 -6.40
CA ALA A 235 -1.08 -0.68 -7.54
C ALA A 235 -2.04 0.16 -8.42
N PHE A 236 -3.27 -0.32 -8.67
CA PHE A 236 -4.29 0.48 -9.36
C PHE A 236 -4.66 1.75 -8.58
N LEU A 237 -4.97 1.63 -7.28
CA LEU A 237 -5.29 2.76 -6.41
C LEU A 237 -4.13 3.77 -6.38
N ALA A 238 -2.88 3.29 -6.25
CA ALA A 238 -1.69 4.12 -6.29
C ALA A 238 -1.55 4.88 -7.63
N SER A 239 -1.70 4.19 -8.77
CA SER A 239 -1.63 4.85 -10.10
C SER A 239 -2.76 5.85 -10.38
N ASN A 240 -3.81 5.88 -9.55
CA ASN A 240 -4.88 6.88 -9.62
C ASN A 240 -4.70 8.03 -8.61
N ILE A 241 -3.63 8.03 -7.83
CA ILE A 241 -3.20 9.18 -7.03
C ILE A 241 -2.60 10.24 -7.96
N ILE A 242 -3.37 11.28 -8.30
CA ILE A 242 -2.89 12.64 -8.61
C ILE A 242 -4.11 13.56 -8.81
N SER A 243 -3.95 14.83 -8.43
CA SER A 243 -5.01 15.80 -8.14
C SER A 243 -5.74 16.43 -9.33
N ASP A 244 -5.50 15.99 -10.57
CA ASP A 244 -6.11 16.62 -11.75
C ASP A 244 -7.61 16.24 -11.91
N ALA A 245 -8.42 16.89 -11.10
CA ALA A 245 -9.86 16.73 -11.01
C ALA A 245 -10.63 17.25 -12.24
N LYS A 246 -9.94 17.75 -13.28
CA LYS A 246 -10.58 18.51 -14.36
C LYS A 246 -11.16 17.67 -15.50
N ASN A 247 -10.85 16.37 -15.64
CA ASN A 247 -11.32 15.63 -16.82
C ASN A 247 -11.59 14.11 -16.71
N GLN A 248 -11.66 13.52 -15.52
CA GLN A 248 -12.07 12.10 -15.39
C GLN A 248 -13.21 11.94 -14.37
N LYS A 249 -14.27 11.22 -14.77
CA LYS A 249 -15.39 10.80 -13.91
C LYS A 249 -14.94 9.69 -12.94
N ARG A 250 -14.04 10.02 -12.02
CA ARG A 250 -13.58 9.11 -10.96
C ARG A 250 -14.64 9.04 -9.86
N LYS A 251 -14.97 7.83 -9.41
CA LYS A 251 -15.75 7.60 -8.18
C LYS A 251 -14.82 7.14 -7.06
N PHE A 252 -15.20 7.41 -5.82
CA PHE A 252 -14.52 6.84 -4.65
C PHE A 252 -15.04 5.42 -4.42
N TYR A 253 -14.14 4.45 -4.30
CA TYR A 253 -14.47 3.04 -4.12
C TYR A 253 -13.90 2.52 -2.80
N TRP A 254 -14.76 1.93 -1.97
CA TRP A 254 -14.35 1.01 -0.91
C TRP A 254 -14.19 -0.38 -1.50
N ILE A 255 -13.08 -1.07 -1.19
CA ILE A 255 -12.83 -2.45 -1.60
C ILE A 255 -12.47 -3.23 -0.34
N ALA A 256 -13.25 -4.26 -0.03
CA ALA A 256 -13.11 -5.06 1.19
C ALA A 256 -12.74 -6.51 0.84
N PHE A 257 -11.76 -7.05 1.56
CA PHE A 257 -11.36 -8.46 1.49
C PHE A 257 -11.62 -9.12 2.84
N GLY A 258 -12.05 -10.38 2.83
CA GLY A 258 -12.34 -11.13 4.04
C GLY A 258 -12.24 -12.63 3.81
N TYR A 259 -11.40 -13.29 4.61
CA TYR A 259 -11.21 -14.73 4.59
C TYR A 259 -10.80 -15.21 5.99
N ARG A 260 -11.56 -16.15 6.57
CA ARG A 260 -11.18 -16.83 7.82
C ARG A 260 -11.85 -18.20 7.94
N PRO A 261 -11.23 -19.18 8.62
CA PRO A 261 -11.96 -20.32 9.16
C PRO A 261 -12.98 -19.84 10.21
N MET A 262 -14.09 -20.56 10.33
CA MET A 262 -15.12 -20.34 11.35
C MET A 262 -15.17 -21.57 12.25
N GLU A 263 -15.18 -21.38 13.57
CA GLU A 263 -15.28 -22.47 14.57
C GLU A 263 -16.63 -23.20 14.53
N SER A 264 -17.64 -22.61 13.89
CA SER A 264 -18.95 -23.21 13.68
C SER A 264 -19.50 -22.77 12.33
N SER A 265 -20.13 -23.71 11.63
CA SER A 265 -20.88 -23.40 10.41
C SER A 265 -22.10 -22.52 10.74
N VAL A 266 -22.50 -21.68 9.79
CA VAL A 266 -23.72 -20.84 9.90
C VAL A 266 -24.95 -21.70 10.24
N LEU A 267 -25.02 -22.93 9.74
CA LEU A 267 -26.09 -23.89 10.03
C LEU A 267 -26.10 -24.34 11.50
N GLN A 268 -24.94 -24.59 12.11
CA GLN A 268 -24.84 -24.91 13.55
C GLN A 268 -25.31 -23.73 14.40
N VAL A 269 -24.85 -22.51 14.09
CA VAL A 269 -25.26 -21.28 14.80
C VAL A 269 -26.78 -21.03 14.70
N ILE A 270 -27.38 -21.25 13.53
CA ILE A 270 -28.83 -21.14 13.33
C ILE A 270 -29.58 -22.24 14.12
N ALA A 271 -29.09 -23.49 14.09
CA ALA A 271 -29.70 -24.60 14.81
C ALA A 271 -29.65 -24.39 16.34
N GLU A 272 -28.56 -23.87 16.88
CA GLU A 272 -28.42 -23.53 18.31
C GLU A 272 -29.32 -22.37 18.72
N ARG A 273 -29.38 -21.28 17.94
CA ARG A 273 -30.32 -20.18 18.19
C ARG A 273 -31.77 -20.66 18.18
N SER A 274 -32.12 -21.55 17.26
CA SER A 274 -33.46 -22.14 17.16
C SER A 274 -33.78 -23.05 18.36
N LYS A 275 -32.82 -23.84 18.84
CA LYS A 275 -32.95 -24.61 20.09
C LYS A 275 -33.15 -23.68 21.30
N LEU A 276 -32.34 -22.64 21.46
CA LEU A 276 -32.41 -21.70 22.58
C LEU A 276 -33.74 -20.93 22.63
N LEU A 277 -34.27 -20.51 21.47
CA LEU A 277 -35.61 -19.91 21.36
C LEU A 277 -36.71 -20.90 21.84
N ASN A 278 -36.64 -22.15 21.39
CA ASN A 278 -37.60 -23.19 21.78
C ASN A 278 -37.51 -23.54 23.28
N THR A 279 -36.30 -23.53 23.88
CA THR A 279 -36.14 -23.74 25.32
C THR A 279 -36.73 -22.59 26.14
N ARG A 280 -36.52 -21.32 25.73
CA ARG A 280 -37.11 -20.14 26.37
C ARG A 280 -38.64 -20.07 26.26
N LEU A 281 -39.21 -20.62 25.18
CA LEU A 281 -40.67 -20.76 25.03
C LEU A 281 -41.25 -21.88 25.90
N LYS A 282 -40.47 -22.94 26.17
CA LYS A 282 -40.87 -24.03 27.09
C LYS A 282 -40.72 -23.68 28.57
N SER A 283 -39.80 -22.78 28.95
CA SER A 283 -39.65 -22.31 30.35
C SER A 283 -40.56 -21.12 30.71
N LYS A 284 -41.52 -20.79 29.84
CA LYS A 284 -42.55 -19.74 30.05
C LYS A 284 -43.98 -20.31 30.03
N LYS A 285 -44.11 -21.63 30.06
CA LYS A 285 -45.34 -22.38 30.31
C LYS A 285 -45.18 -23.15 31.61
#